data_AF-A0A259DXA9-F1
#
_entry.id   AF-A0A259DXA9-F1
#
_cell.length_a   1.000
_cell.length_b   1.000
_cell.length_c   1.000
_cell.angle_alpha   90.00
_cell.angle_beta   90.00
_cell.angle_gamma   90.00
#
_symmetry.space_group_name_H-M   'P 1'
#
loop_
_entity.id
_entity.type
_entity.pdbx_description
1 polymer ?
#
loop_
_entity_poly.entity_id
_entity_poly.type
_entity_poly.pdbx_seq_one_letter_code
_entity_poly.pdbx_strand_id
1 'polypeptide(L)'
;MPHDGQTMTKAAMMPDVLDLTAAVLPELDGLFASARETLRARVTAAGRLSAPALEVHQHQAHGVAWLATYVEGLRQLRAWAGRVAGDGHFTEMEALI
;
A
#
# COMPACT_ATOMS: atom_id res chain seq x y z
N MET A 1 9.84 -26.30 23.38
CA MET A 1 8.79 -26.25 24.43
C MET A 1 7.46 -26.04 23.72
N PRO A 2 6.43 -26.85 23.97
CA PRO A 2 5.11 -26.65 23.36
C PRO A 2 4.50 -25.34 23.89
N HIS A 3 4.01 -24.49 22.99
CA HIS A 3 3.33 -23.24 23.32
C HIS A 3 1.84 -23.48 23.64
N ASP A 4 1.56 -24.48 24.49
CA ASP A 4 0.20 -24.95 24.78
C ASP A 4 -0.39 -24.10 25.91
N GLY A 5 -1.06 -23.00 25.58
CA GLY A 5 -1.87 -22.25 26.55
C GLY A 5 -1.62 -20.74 26.65
N GLN A 6 -0.89 -20.14 25.73
CA GLN A 6 -0.99 -18.68 25.59
C GLN A 6 -2.31 -18.36 24.91
N THR A 7 -3.22 -17.71 25.63
CA THR A 7 -4.38 -17.04 25.04
C THR A 7 -3.83 -16.04 24.02
N MET A 8 -3.92 -16.36 22.72
CA MET A 8 -3.66 -15.39 21.67
C MET A 8 -4.54 -14.19 21.96
N THR A 9 -3.92 -13.04 22.21
CA THR A 9 -4.67 -11.81 22.45
C THR A 9 -5.51 -11.55 21.20
N LYS A 10 -6.83 -11.59 21.35
CA LYS A 10 -7.81 -11.20 20.32
C LYS A 10 -7.55 -9.79 19.75
N ALA A 11 -6.66 -9.02 20.38
CA ALA A 11 -6.13 -7.72 19.96
C ALA A 11 -5.33 -7.73 18.64
N ALA A 12 -4.89 -8.88 18.13
CA ALA A 12 -4.15 -8.94 16.86
C ALA A 12 -5.06 -8.77 15.62
N MET A 13 -6.36 -9.04 15.75
CA MET A 13 -7.31 -8.97 14.65
C MET A 13 -7.82 -7.53 14.49
N MET A 14 -7.64 -6.96 13.29
CA MET A 14 -8.21 -5.67 12.92
C MET A 14 -9.66 -5.86 12.46
N PRO A 15 -10.66 -5.33 13.21
CA PRO A 15 -12.06 -5.39 12.77
C PRO A 15 -12.23 -4.68 11.43
N ASP A 16 -13.13 -5.22 10.58
CA ASP A 16 -13.54 -4.60 9.31
C ASP A 16 -12.37 -4.31 8.34
N VAL A 17 -11.28 -5.08 8.42
CA VAL A 17 -10.04 -4.85 7.63
C VAL A 17 -10.29 -4.73 6.13
N LEU A 18 -11.23 -5.50 5.56
CA LEU A 18 -11.57 -5.42 4.14
C LEU A 18 -12.24 -4.10 3.75
N ASP A 19 -13.07 -3.54 4.64
CA ASP A 19 -13.77 -2.28 4.45
C ASP A 19 -12.83 -1.09 4.70
N LEU A 20 -12.02 -1.16 5.75
CA LEU A 20 -11.00 -0.14 6.05
C LEU A 20 -9.99 0.01 4.91
N THR A 21 -9.49 -1.12 4.40
CA THR A 21 -8.56 -1.10 3.26
C THR A 21 -9.24 -0.70 1.95
N ALA A 22 -10.55 -0.95 1.79
CA ALA A 22 -11.33 -0.42 0.67
C ALA A 22 -11.41 1.10 0.70
N ALA A 23 -11.74 1.65 1.86
CA ALA A 23 -11.97 3.06 2.07
C ALA A 23 -10.68 3.88 1.94
N VAL A 24 -9.53 3.34 2.37
CA VAL A 24 -8.25 4.06 2.33
C VAL A 24 -7.59 4.08 0.95
N LEU A 25 -7.87 3.10 0.07
CA LEU A 25 -7.22 3.00 -1.24
C LEU A 25 -7.39 4.28 -2.11
N PRO A 26 -8.60 4.86 -2.25
CA PRO A 26 -8.77 6.12 -2.97
C PRO A 26 -7.96 7.29 -2.39
N GLU A 27 -7.83 7.36 -1.06
CA GLU A 27 -7.03 8.40 -0.39
C GLU A 27 -5.54 8.23 -0.69
N LEU A 28 -5.06 6.98 -0.70
CA LEU A 28 -3.69 6.65 -1.09
C LEU A 28 -3.41 6.92 -2.58
N ASP A 29 -4.40 6.70 -3.44
CA ASP A 29 -4.32 7.08 -4.86
C ASP A 29 -4.18 8.59 -5.03
N GLY A 30 -4.95 9.37 -4.27
CA GLY A 30 -4.84 10.82 -4.21
C GLY A 30 -3.45 11.28 -3.73
N LEU A 31 -2.94 10.68 -2.66
CA LEU A 31 -1.60 10.95 -2.14
C LEU A 31 -0.51 10.62 -3.16
N PHE A 32 -0.58 9.45 -3.79
CA PHE A 32 0.38 9.03 -4.81
C PHE A 32 0.37 9.95 -6.02
N ALA A 33 -0.81 10.30 -6.53
CA ALA A 33 -0.96 11.23 -7.64
C ALA A 33 -0.33 12.60 -7.30
N SER A 34 -0.64 13.15 -6.12
CA SER A 34 -0.08 14.42 -5.66
C SER A 34 1.46 14.38 -5.55
N ALA A 35 2.01 13.33 -4.94
CA ALA A 35 3.45 13.15 -4.81
C ALA A 35 4.14 13.01 -6.17
N ARG A 36 3.55 12.24 -7.09
CA ARG A 36 4.08 12.02 -8.43
C ARG A 36 4.08 13.31 -9.26
N GLU A 37 2.98 14.07 -9.25
CA GLU A 37 2.92 15.31 -10.02
C GLU A 37 3.81 16.41 -9.43
N THR A 38 3.96 16.46 -8.10
CA THR A 38 4.91 17.35 -7.43
C THR A 38 6.35 17.04 -7.86
N LEU A 39 6.74 15.76 -7.90
CA LEU A 39 8.05 15.36 -8.38
C LEU A 39 8.20 15.67 -9.87
N ARG A 40 7.20 15.32 -10.71
CA ARG A 40 7.20 15.57 -12.16
C ARG A 40 7.49 17.04 -12.47
N ALA A 41 6.85 17.96 -11.77
CA ALA A 41 7.07 19.39 -11.96
C ALA A 41 8.52 19.84 -11.70
N ARG A 42 9.23 19.16 -10.78
CA ARG A 42 10.63 19.44 -10.44
C ARG A 42 11.62 18.80 -11.41
N VAL A 43 11.26 17.65 -11.97
CA VAL A 43 12.17 16.87 -12.83
C VAL A 43 11.87 16.99 -14.32
N THR A 44 10.93 17.85 -14.71
CA THR A 44 10.62 18.13 -16.12
C THR A 44 11.29 19.43 -16.55
N ALA A 45 12.05 19.39 -17.65
CA ALA A 45 12.65 20.56 -18.29
C ALA A 45 12.30 20.55 -19.78
N ALA A 46 11.86 21.69 -20.32
CA ALA A 46 11.45 21.84 -21.72
C ALA A 46 10.47 20.75 -22.20
N GLY A 47 9.51 20.37 -21.34
CA GLY A 47 8.48 19.38 -21.66
C GLY A 47 8.94 17.91 -21.64
N ARG A 48 10.18 17.62 -21.21
CA ARG A 48 10.71 16.25 -21.08
C ARG A 48 11.29 16.02 -19.70
N LEU A 49 11.36 14.76 -19.28
CA LEU A 49 12.07 14.39 -18.05
C LEU A 49 13.57 14.70 -18.20
N SER A 50 14.14 15.34 -17.19
CA SER A 50 15.54 15.70 -17.09
C SER A 50 16.26 14.70 -16.20
N ALA A 51 17.16 13.89 -16.78
CA ALA A 51 17.98 12.95 -16.02
C ALA A 51 18.85 13.66 -14.96
N PRO A 52 19.51 14.80 -15.23
CA PRO A 52 20.22 15.55 -14.20
C PRO A 52 19.31 16.03 -13.06
N ALA A 53 18.08 16.45 -13.35
CA ALA A 53 17.13 16.85 -12.31
C ALA A 53 16.65 15.65 -11.48
N LEU A 54 16.43 14.49 -12.12
CA LEU A 54 16.14 13.24 -11.41
C LEU A 54 17.27 12.84 -10.46
N GLU A 55 18.53 12.99 -10.85
CA GLU A 55 19.68 12.75 -9.96
C GLU A 55 19.70 13.71 -8.76
N VAL A 56 19.46 15.01 -8.99
CA VAL A 56 19.34 16.00 -7.90
C VAL A 56 18.18 15.65 -6.94
N HIS A 57 17.09 15.12 -7.48
CA HIS A 57 15.88 14.74 -6.74
C HIS A 57 15.80 13.22 -6.45
N GLN A 58 16.92 12.50 -6.44
CA GLN A 58 16.93 11.03 -6.41
C GLN A 58 16.22 10.46 -5.17
N HIS A 59 16.41 11.07 -4.00
CA HIS A 59 15.71 10.66 -2.77
C HIS A 59 14.18 10.77 -2.91
N GLN A 60 13.69 11.86 -3.51
CA GLN A 60 12.26 12.08 -3.74
C GLN A 60 11.71 11.09 -4.78
N ALA A 61 12.47 10.82 -5.84
CA ALA A 61 12.13 9.81 -6.84
C ALA A 61 11.98 8.41 -6.22
N HIS A 62 12.93 8.00 -5.38
CA HIS A 62 12.83 6.73 -4.65
C HIS A 62 11.66 6.73 -3.66
N GLY A 63 11.44 7.82 -2.93
CA GLY A 63 10.29 7.94 -2.03
C GLY A 63 8.95 7.75 -2.74
N VAL A 64 8.77 8.37 -3.92
CA VAL A 64 7.57 8.17 -4.75
C VAL A 64 7.47 6.73 -5.27
N ALA A 65 8.59 6.10 -5.66
CA ALA A 65 8.62 4.71 -6.10
C ALA A 65 8.24 3.72 -4.98
N TRP A 66 8.71 3.95 -3.76
CA TRP A 66 8.30 3.18 -2.59
C TRP A 66 6.82 3.37 -2.29
N LEU A 67 6.33 4.61 -2.27
CA LEU A 67 4.90 4.88 -2.09
C LEU A 67 4.05 4.12 -3.11
N ALA A 68 4.40 4.20 -4.41
CA ALA A 68 3.72 3.46 -5.46
C ALA A 68 3.68 1.95 -5.19
N THR A 69 4.82 1.39 -4.78
CA THR A 69 4.95 -0.03 -4.43
C THR A 69 4.02 -0.42 -3.27
N TYR A 70 3.95 0.39 -2.22
CA TYR A 70 3.09 0.12 -1.07
C TYR A 70 1.59 0.27 -1.39
N VAL A 71 1.21 1.27 -2.19
CA VAL A 71 -0.17 1.44 -2.64
C VAL A 71 -0.61 0.22 -3.47
N GLU A 72 0.25 -0.24 -4.39
CA GLU A 72 -0.05 -1.40 -5.20
C GLU A 72 -0.06 -2.70 -4.37
N GLY A 73 0.87 -2.84 -3.42
CA GLY A 73 0.88 -3.96 -2.48
C GLY A 73 -0.43 -4.08 -1.70
N LEU A 74 -0.93 -2.97 -1.15
CA LEU A 74 -2.23 -2.94 -0.46
C LEU A 74 -3.38 -3.29 -1.40
N ARG A 75 -3.39 -2.73 -2.61
CA ARG A 75 -4.42 -3.00 -3.63
C ARG A 75 -4.51 -4.48 -3.97
N GLN A 76 -3.37 -5.11 -4.22
CA GLN A 76 -3.29 -6.52 -4.59
C GLN A 76 -3.66 -7.43 -3.42
N LEU A 77 -3.16 -7.14 -2.22
CA LEU A 77 -3.49 -7.93 -1.03
C LEU A 77 -4.98 -7.85 -0.70
N ARG A 78 -5.57 -6.64 -0.74
CA ARG A 78 -7.01 -6.48 -0.57
C ARG A 78 -7.80 -7.21 -1.66
N ALA A 79 -7.39 -7.12 -2.92
CA ALA A 79 -8.08 -7.79 -4.01
C ALA A 79 -8.04 -9.32 -3.86
N TRP A 80 -6.90 -9.86 -3.41
CA TRP A 80 -6.80 -11.28 -3.04
C TRP A 80 -7.75 -11.63 -1.90
N ALA A 81 -7.70 -10.89 -0.79
CA ALA A 81 -8.53 -11.14 0.38
C ALA A 81 -10.03 -11.07 0.04
N GLY A 82 -10.43 -10.12 -0.81
CA GLY A 82 -11.81 -10.00 -1.30
C GLY A 82 -12.28 -11.19 -2.15
N ARG A 83 -11.41 -11.79 -2.97
CA ARG A 83 -11.73 -13.04 -3.69
C ARG A 83 -11.88 -14.20 -2.72
N VAL A 84 -10.95 -14.36 -1.79
CA VAL A 84 -10.99 -15.41 -0.78
C VAL A 84 -12.26 -15.30 0.10
N ALA A 85 -12.67 -14.08 0.43
CA ALA A 85 -13.92 -13.82 1.14
C ALA A 85 -15.16 -14.13 0.30
N GLY A 86 -15.16 -13.77 -0.98
CA GLY A 86 -16.24 -14.10 -1.91
C GLY A 86 -16.46 -15.61 -2.07
N ASP A 87 -15.39 -16.39 -1.97
CA ASP A 87 -15.43 -17.86 -2.00
C ASP A 87 -15.79 -18.49 -0.63
N GLY A 88 -16.03 -17.69 0.41
CA GLY A 88 -16.37 -18.16 1.76
C GLY A 88 -15.19 -18.73 2.56
N HIS A 89 -13.95 -18.45 2.14
CA HIS A 89 -12.73 -19.01 2.72
C HIS A 89 -11.90 -18.00 3.51
N PHE A 90 -12.40 -16.77 3.74
CA PHE A 90 -11.67 -15.77 4.52
C PHE A 90 -11.85 -16.02 6.01
N THR A 91 -10.82 -16.57 6.65
CA THR A 91 -10.80 -16.95 8.07
C THR A 91 -9.82 -16.10 8.87
N GLU A 92 -9.57 -16.50 10.12
CA GLU A 92 -8.59 -15.84 10.99
C GLU A 92 -7.20 -15.76 10.35
N MET A 93 -6.78 -16.80 9.61
CA MET A 93 -5.43 -16.81 9.05
C MET A 93 -5.26 -15.74 7.98
N GLU A 94 -6.22 -15.64 7.06
CA GLU A 94 -6.18 -14.63 5.99
C GLU A 94 -6.29 -13.22 6.54
N ALA A 95 -7.01 -13.02 7.64
CA ALA A 95 -7.18 -11.73 8.29
C ALA A 95 -5.93 -11.24 9.06
N LEU A 96 -4.98 -12.12 9.37
CA LEU A 96 -3.73 -11.80 10.06
C LEU A 96 -2.56 -11.53 9.11
N ILE A 97 -2.72 -11.76 7.80
CA ILE A 97 -1.74 -11.46 6.75
C ILE A 97 -1.88 -10.00 6.29
#